data_AF-A0A3D1CU29-F1
#
_entry.id   AF-A0A3D1CU29-F1
#
_cell.length_a   1.000
_cell.length_b   1.000
_cell.length_c   1.000
_cell.angle_alpha   90.00
_cell.angle_beta   90.00
_cell.angle_gamma   90.00
#
_symmetry.space_group_name_H-M   'P 1'
#
loop_
_entity.id
_entity.type
_entity.pdbx_description
1 polymer ?
#
loop_
_entity_poly.entity_id
_entity_poly.type
_entity_poly.pdbx_seq_one_letter_code
_entity_poly.pdbx_strand_id
1 'polypeptide(L)'
;MLILLIILVSLLVLVKSAEVFVDQASALAKKFKVDDFLIGFTVVAFGTSLPELISSLFSAISGHDQLVISNIIGSNIANLCLIVGILAIFNSFKIWKKDIDANIPINIIALVVLWTLVISQKFVLNWVSGILLISLFLILIIHSKNNNHFKIIKQISPPFNLGILLLALIFLIFSGKICVDQIIILAKTFNISESILGYFLLAAGTSLPELVTTWVAIKKREDELALGNILGSNLFNLLFIFGISTFVRPLKFEGFGYDLIFLTGTMLAVYIFAVTGKKYSFSKKEGLSLLFIYFLFMLLQFLKLKL
;
A
#
# COMPACT_ATOMS: atom_id res chain seq x y z
N MET A 1 -20.14 -14.39 13.24
CA MET A 1 -19.18 -15.42 12.81
C MET A 1 -19.11 -15.57 11.28
N LEU A 2 -20.26 -15.73 10.60
CA LEU A 2 -20.29 -15.83 9.13
C LEU A 2 -19.70 -14.61 8.40
N ILE A 3 -20.02 -13.38 8.82
CA ILE A 3 -19.49 -12.13 8.21
C ILE A 3 -17.96 -12.12 8.22
N LEU A 4 -17.33 -12.41 9.35
CA LEU A 4 -15.87 -12.46 9.48
C LEU A 4 -15.25 -13.53 8.57
N LEU A 5 -15.90 -14.70 8.45
CA LEU A 5 -15.44 -15.75 7.54
C LEU A 5 -15.51 -15.28 6.08
N ILE A 6 -16.59 -14.60 5.67
CA ILE A 6 -16.71 -14.07 4.30
C ILE A 6 -15.67 -12.98 4.05
N ILE A 7 -15.39 -12.10 5.01
CA ILE A 7 -14.32 -11.10 4.91
C ILE A 7 -12.97 -11.80 4.70
N LEU A 8 -12.63 -12.79 5.52
CA LEU A 8 -11.36 -13.52 5.42
C LEU A 8 -11.22 -14.24 4.07
N VAL A 9 -12.25 -14.97 3.64
CA VAL A 9 -12.23 -15.69 2.36
C VAL A 9 -12.16 -14.71 1.19
N SER A 10 -12.91 -13.61 1.21
CA SER A 10 -12.88 -12.62 0.13
C SER A 10 -11.55 -11.86 0.07
N LEU A 11 -10.91 -11.54 1.20
CA LEU A 11 -9.55 -11.01 1.25
C LEU A 11 -8.53 -11.99 0.65
N LEU A 12 -8.60 -13.28 1.01
CA LEU A 12 -7.71 -14.30 0.46
C LEU A 12 -7.87 -14.44 -1.05
N VAL A 13 -9.12 -14.45 -1.54
CA VAL A 13 -9.40 -14.49 -2.98
C VAL A 13 -8.94 -13.21 -3.67
N LEU A 14 -9.11 -12.04 -3.04
CA LEU A 14 -8.65 -10.75 -3.57
C LEU A 14 -7.13 -10.74 -3.74
N VAL A 15 -6.39 -11.12 -2.71
CA VAL A 15 -4.93 -11.21 -2.76
C VAL A 15 -4.48 -12.22 -3.82
N LYS A 16 -5.08 -13.41 -3.85
CA LYS A 16 -4.64 -14.46 -4.79
C LYS A 16 -4.97 -14.13 -6.24
N SER A 17 -6.12 -13.51 -6.49
CA SER A 17 -6.52 -13.08 -7.83
C SER A 17 -5.67 -11.93 -8.34
N ALA A 18 -5.24 -11.00 -7.48
CA ALA A 18 -4.27 -9.97 -7.83
C ALA A 18 -2.95 -10.58 -8.32
N GLU A 19 -2.40 -11.54 -7.60
CA GLU A 19 -1.16 -12.24 -7.99
C GLU A 19 -1.28 -12.91 -9.37
N VAL A 20 -2.35 -13.69 -9.58
CA VAL A 20 -2.60 -14.36 -10.86
C VAL A 20 -2.83 -13.36 -12.00
N PHE A 21 -3.52 -12.26 -11.73
CA PHE A 21 -3.74 -11.19 -12.70
C PHE A 21 -2.42 -10.55 -13.12
N VAL A 22 -1.53 -10.24 -12.16
CA VAL A 22 -0.21 -9.65 -12.42
C VAL A 22 0.66 -10.58 -13.24
N ASP A 23 0.67 -11.87 -12.94
CA ASP A 23 1.41 -12.88 -13.69
C ASP A 23 0.95 -12.96 -15.15
N GLN A 24 -0.36 -12.98 -15.39
CA GLN A 24 -0.93 -13.05 -16.74
C GLN A 24 -0.80 -11.73 -17.50
N ALA A 25 -0.93 -10.58 -16.82
CA ALA A 25 -0.69 -9.27 -17.40
C ALA A 25 0.79 -9.12 -17.83
N SER A 26 1.71 -9.63 -17.01
CA SER A 26 3.14 -9.67 -17.32
C SER A 26 3.43 -10.58 -18.52
N ALA A 27 2.81 -11.77 -18.58
CA ALA A 27 2.93 -12.68 -19.72
C ALA A 27 2.39 -12.05 -21.02
N LEU A 28 1.28 -11.31 -20.94
CA LEU A 28 0.72 -10.57 -22.07
C LEU A 28 1.65 -9.46 -22.56
N ALA A 29 2.20 -8.67 -21.64
CA ALA A 29 3.13 -7.60 -21.97
C ALA A 29 4.40 -8.14 -22.67
N LYS A 30 4.92 -9.29 -22.22
CA LYS A 30 6.04 -9.99 -22.91
C LYS A 30 5.66 -10.45 -24.32
N LYS A 31 4.43 -10.93 -24.51
CA LYS A 31 3.92 -11.31 -25.85
C LYS A 31 3.91 -10.11 -26.80
N PHE A 32 3.67 -8.90 -26.28
CA PHE A 32 3.75 -7.64 -27.02
C PHE A 32 5.17 -7.04 -27.10
N LYS A 33 6.21 -7.78 -26.68
CA LYS A 33 7.61 -7.34 -26.68
C LYS A 33 7.85 -6.06 -25.86
N VAL A 34 7.06 -5.85 -24.81
CA VAL A 34 7.35 -4.82 -23.80
C VAL A 34 8.59 -5.27 -23.03
N ASP A 35 9.56 -4.38 -22.85
CA ASP A 35 10.81 -4.70 -22.14
C ASP A 35 10.55 -5.16 -20.70
N ASP A 36 11.29 -6.17 -20.24
CA ASP A 36 11.21 -6.71 -18.88
C ASP A 36 11.30 -5.61 -17.81
N PHE A 37 12.08 -4.55 -18.10
CA PHE A 37 12.17 -3.38 -17.24
C PHE A 37 10.80 -2.69 -17.05
N LEU A 38 10.11 -2.39 -18.14
CA LEU A 38 8.83 -1.69 -18.10
C LEU A 38 7.77 -2.54 -17.44
N ILE A 39 7.77 -3.87 -17.67
CA ILE A 39 6.84 -4.79 -17.03
C ILE A 39 7.03 -4.80 -15.51
N GLY A 40 8.27 -4.98 -15.03
CA GLY A 40 8.57 -4.97 -13.59
C GLY A 40 8.24 -3.63 -12.94
N PHE A 41 8.58 -2.54 -13.60
CA PHE A 41 8.36 -1.19 -13.10
C PHE A 41 6.90 -0.73 -13.09
N THR A 42 6.03 -1.38 -13.88
CA THR A 42 4.61 -0.99 -13.98
C THR A 42 3.68 -2.09 -13.48
N VAL A 43 3.53 -3.17 -14.25
CA VAL A 43 2.59 -4.26 -13.97
C VAL A 43 2.87 -4.91 -12.63
N VAL A 44 4.14 -5.19 -12.33
CA VAL A 44 4.53 -5.89 -11.10
C VAL A 44 4.55 -4.94 -9.90
N ALA A 45 5.20 -3.77 -10.05
CA ALA A 45 5.31 -2.79 -8.98
C ALA A 45 3.96 -2.26 -8.48
N PHE A 46 2.96 -2.11 -9.36
CA PHE A 46 1.60 -1.74 -8.95
C PHE A 46 0.73 -2.96 -8.66
N GLY A 47 1.17 -4.13 -9.11
CA GLY A 47 0.47 -5.39 -9.00
C GLY A 47 0.19 -5.81 -7.56
N THR A 48 1.17 -5.63 -6.67
CA THR A 48 1.02 -5.98 -5.25
C THR A 48 -0.02 -5.11 -4.55
N SER A 49 -0.19 -3.87 -5.01
CA SER A 49 -1.15 -2.91 -4.45
C SER A 49 -2.48 -2.86 -5.22
N LEU A 50 -2.74 -3.84 -6.10
CA LEU A 50 -4.06 -4.02 -6.71
C LEU A 50 -5.16 -4.34 -5.68
N PRO A 51 -4.95 -5.17 -4.65
CA PRO A 51 -5.93 -5.38 -3.58
C PRO A 51 -6.35 -4.07 -2.91
N GLU A 52 -5.39 -3.20 -2.57
CA GLU A 52 -5.61 -1.85 -2.02
C GLU A 52 -6.40 -0.99 -2.99
N LEU A 53 -6.03 -0.98 -4.27
CA LEU A 53 -6.70 -0.18 -5.29
C LEU A 53 -8.17 -0.60 -5.44
N ILE A 54 -8.41 -1.90 -5.61
CA ILE A 54 -9.75 -2.44 -5.87
C ILE A 54 -10.65 -2.24 -4.64
N SER A 55 -10.14 -2.54 -3.44
CA SER A 55 -10.90 -2.31 -2.21
C SER A 55 -11.19 -0.83 -1.94
N SER A 56 -10.25 0.06 -2.25
CA SER A 56 -10.45 1.52 -2.12
C SER A 56 -11.45 2.05 -3.14
N LEU A 57 -11.39 1.59 -4.40
CA LEU A 57 -12.37 1.97 -5.42
C LEU A 57 -13.78 1.51 -5.04
N PHE A 58 -13.96 0.27 -4.58
CA PHE A 58 -15.27 -0.19 -4.12
C PHE A 58 -15.76 0.54 -2.87
N SER A 59 -14.86 0.88 -1.94
CA SER A 59 -15.20 1.71 -0.78
C SER A 59 -15.69 3.10 -1.22
N ALA A 60 -15.01 3.72 -2.19
CA ALA A 60 -15.42 5.01 -2.75
C ALA A 60 -16.76 4.91 -3.51
N ILE A 61 -16.95 3.87 -4.33
CA ILE A 61 -18.19 3.62 -5.08
C ILE A 61 -19.38 3.45 -4.13
N SER A 62 -19.19 2.70 -3.05
CA SER A 62 -20.21 2.49 -2.02
C SER A 62 -20.41 3.71 -1.11
N GLY A 63 -19.62 4.78 -1.29
CA GLY A 63 -19.77 6.05 -0.56
C GLY A 63 -19.14 6.08 0.83
N HIS A 64 -18.18 5.19 1.10
CA HIS A 64 -17.51 4.99 2.37
C HIS A 64 -16.08 5.56 2.34
N ASP A 65 -15.95 6.88 2.43
CA ASP A 65 -14.67 7.61 2.44
C ASP A 65 -13.77 7.23 3.61
N GLN A 66 -14.34 6.97 4.79
CA GLN A 66 -13.58 6.50 5.95
C GLN A 66 -12.84 5.19 5.65
N LEU A 67 -13.44 4.26 4.92
CA LEU A 67 -12.78 3.01 4.51
C LEU A 67 -11.65 3.28 3.51
N VAL A 68 -11.84 4.16 2.53
CA VAL A 68 -10.79 4.54 1.57
C VAL A 68 -9.57 5.08 2.31
N ILE A 69 -9.79 6.06 3.19
CA ILE A 69 -8.72 6.77 3.88
C ILE A 69 -8.01 5.87 4.89
N SER A 70 -8.76 5.13 5.69
CA SER A 70 -8.16 4.21 6.68
C SER A 70 -7.43 3.04 6.03
N ASN A 71 -7.91 2.52 4.90
CA ASN A 71 -7.20 1.52 4.13
C ASN A 71 -5.84 2.05 3.66
N ILE A 72 -5.84 3.20 2.99
CA ILE A 72 -4.62 3.77 2.41
C ILE A 72 -3.61 4.20 3.48
N ILE A 73 -4.04 4.95 4.51
CA ILE A 73 -3.16 5.36 5.62
C ILE A 73 -2.70 4.12 6.40
N GLY A 74 -3.61 3.19 6.69
CA GLY A 74 -3.32 1.95 7.39
C GLY A 74 -2.28 1.11 6.67
N SER A 75 -2.42 0.91 5.35
CA SER A 75 -1.46 0.15 4.55
C SER A 75 -0.09 0.81 4.53
N ASN A 76 -0.02 2.15 4.46
CA ASN A 76 1.26 2.87 4.55
C ASN A 76 1.94 2.64 5.92
N ILE A 77 1.18 2.70 7.02
CA ILE A 77 1.71 2.45 8.36
C ILE A 77 2.09 0.97 8.53
N ALA A 78 1.28 0.03 8.03
CA ALA A 78 1.59 -1.40 8.06
C ALA A 78 2.87 -1.70 7.27
N ASN A 79 3.01 -1.14 6.07
CA ASN A 79 4.20 -1.26 5.24
C ASN A 79 5.46 -0.77 5.97
N LEU A 80 5.42 0.43 6.56
CA LEU A 80 6.57 1.04 7.23
C LEU A 80 6.89 0.43 8.60
N CYS A 81 5.88 -0.02 9.33
CA CYS A 81 6.06 -0.48 10.71
C CYS A 81 5.96 -1.99 10.84
N LEU A 82 4.85 -2.59 10.39
CA LEU A 82 4.61 -4.02 10.53
C LEU A 82 5.55 -4.82 9.63
N ILE A 83 5.61 -4.50 8.34
CA ILE A 83 6.40 -5.26 7.37
C ILE A 83 7.89 -5.04 7.63
N VAL A 84 8.39 -3.80 7.57
CA VAL A 84 9.80 -3.49 7.91
C VAL A 84 10.18 -4.05 9.28
N GLY A 85 9.30 -3.91 10.28
CA GLY A 85 9.54 -4.39 11.64
C GLY A 85 9.73 -5.90 11.75
N ILE A 86 8.80 -6.68 11.17
CA ILE A 86 8.90 -8.14 11.08
C ILE A 86 10.21 -8.51 10.37
N LEU A 87 10.49 -7.91 9.23
CA LEU A 87 11.65 -8.24 8.41
C LEU A 87 12.95 -8.00 9.17
N ALA A 88 13.10 -6.85 9.81
CA ALA A 88 14.30 -6.47 10.56
C ALA A 88 14.55 -7.36 11.79
N ILE A 89 13.50 -7.93 12.39
CA ILE A 89 13.61 -8.90 13.49
C ILE A 89 14.19 -10.23 13.00
N PHE A 90 13.72 -10.71 11.85
CA PHE A 90 14.15 -12.00 11.30
C PHE A 90 15.47 -11.92 10.54
N ASN A 91 15.73 -10.81 9.86
CA ASN A 91 16.97 -10.59 9.12
C ASN A 91 17.33 -9.10 9.17
N SER A 92 18.51 -8.77 9.68
CA SER A 92 18.99 -7.39 9.53
C SER A 92 19.36 -7.17 8.07
N PHE A 93 18.78 -6.16 7.44
CA PHE A 93 18.98 -5.87 6.03
C PHE A 93 19.56 -4.47 5.84
N LYS A 94 20.37 -4.31 4.80
CA LYS A 94 21.04 -3.04 4.51
C LYS A 94 20.10 -2.08 3.80
N ILE A 95 20.27 -0.81 4.11
CA ILE A 95 19.61 0.32 3.48
C ILE A 95 20.61 0.92 2.50
N TRP A 96 20.17 1.18 1.28
CA TRP A 96 21.04 1.74 0.27
C TRP A 96 21.07 3.26 0.41
N LYS A 97 22.19 3.87 0.05
CA LYS A 97 22.35 5.33 0.09
C LYS A 97 21.26 6.04 -0.71
N LYS A 98 20.84 5.45 -1.84
CA LYS A 98 19.71 5.95 -2.66
C LYS A 98 18.37 5.95 -1.91
N ASP A 99 18.14 5.00 -1.01
CA ASP A 99 16.92 4.97 -0.22
C ASP A 99 16.85 6.16 0.75
N ILE A 100 17.99 6.47 1.36
CA ILE A 100 18.14 7.60 2.29
C ILE A 100 18.08 8.93 1.56
N ASP A 101 18.87 9.07 0.49
CA ASP A 101 19.03 10.36 -0.20
C ASP A 101 17.83 10.71 -1.10
N ALA A 102 17.04 9.72 -1.54
CA ALA A 102 15.96 9.93 -2.50
C ALA A 102 14.64 9.21 -2.16
N ASN A 103 14.62 7.88 -1.99
CA ASN A 103 13.34 7.14 -1.98
C ASN A 103 12.47 7.45 -0.76
N ILE A 104 13.06 7.53 0.45
CA ILE A 104 12.36 7.92 1.67
C ILE A 104 11.96 9.41 1.62
N PRO A 105 12.86 10.36 1.28
CA PRO A 105 12.48 11.76 1.09
C PRO A 105 11.32 11.98 0.11
N ILE A 106 11.30 11.26 -1.02
CA ILE A 106 10.20 11.36 -2.00
C ILE A 106 8.86 10.96 -1.39
N ASN A 107 8.82 9.90 -0.57
CA ASN A 107 7.61 9.50 0.15
C ASN A 107 7.15 10.57 1.15
N ILE A 108 8.09 11.19 1.87
CA ILE A 108 7.80 12.30 2.79
C ILE A 108 7.24 13.50 2.00
N ILE A 109 7.84 13.86 0.86
CA ILE A 109 7.35 14.94 -0.01
C ILE A 109 5.93 14.63 -0.52
N ALA A 110 5.69 13.39 -0.96
CA ALA A 110 4.36 12.95 -1.40
C ALA A 110 3.32 13.10 -0.28
N LEU A 111 3.67 12.72 0.95
CA LEU A 111 2.81 12.90 2.11
C LEU A 111 2.57 14.38 2.43
N VAL A 112 3.60 15.23 2.36
CA VAL A 112 3.47 16.69 2.57
C VAL A 112 2.57 17.33 1.51
N VAL A 113 2.70 16.92 0.24
CA VAL A 113 1.82 17.39 -0.85
C VAL A 113 0.38 16.98 -0.56
N LEU A 114 0.13 15.72 -0.20
CA LEU A 114 -1.21 15.26 0.21
C LEU A 114 -1.74 16.10 1.38
N TRP A 115 -0.94 16.30 2.43
CA TRP A 115 -1.30 17.10 3.60
C TRP A 115 -1.70 18.53 3.23
N THR A 116 -0.92 19.16 2.34
CA THR A 116 -1.16 20.52 1.85
C THR A 116 -2.47 20.61 1.06
N LEU A 117 -2.74 19.62 0.19
CA LEU A 117 -4.00 19.56 -0.55
C LEU A 117 -5.21 19.37 0.36
N VAL A 118 -5.11 18.48 1.35
CA VAL A 118 -6.17 18.23 2.33
C VAL A 118 -6.49 19.51 3.12
N ILE A 119 -5.49 20.22 3.63
CA ILE A 119 -5.72 21.44 4.43
C ILE A 119 -6.23 22.60 3.59
N SER A 120 -5.61 22.85 2.43
CA SER A 120 -6.01 23.95 1.55
C SER A 120 -7.45 23.80 1.03
N GLN A 121 -7.97 22.58 1.00
CA GLN A 121 -9.33 22.26 0.54
C GLN A 121 -10.30 21.93 1.68
N LYS A 122 -10.05 22.45 2.89
CA LYS A 122 -10.92 22.27 4.06
C LYS A 122 -11.25 20.79 4.34
N PHE A 123 -10.22 19.94 4.28
CA PHE A 123 -10.31 18.49 4.50
C PHE A 123 -11.14 17.71 3.47
N VAL A 124 -11.36 18.25 2.27
CA VAL A 124 -12.04 17.52 1.19
C VAL A 124 -11.16 17.44 -0.05
N LEU A 125 -10.67 16.24 -0.35
CA LEU A 125 -9.86 15.98 -1.55
C LEU A 125 -10.79 15.73 -2.75
N ASN A 126 -10.79 16.65 -3.71
CA ASN A 126 -11.62 16.55 -4.93
C ASN A 126 -10.85 16.00 -6.14
N TRP A 127 -11.53 15.83 -7.28
CA TRP A 127 -10.94 15.31 -8.52
C TRP A 127 -9.80 16.17 -9.08
N VAL A 128 -9.78 17.49 -8.79
CA VAL A 128 -8.68 18.38 -9.19
C VAL A 128 -7.41 18.03 -8.43
N SER A 129 -7.52 17.81 -7.11
CA SER A 129 -6.44 17.23 -6.31
C SER A 129 -6.03 15.85 -6.82
N GLY A 130 -7.00 15.05 -7.27
CA GLY A 130 -6.73 13.77 -7.91
C GLY A 130 -5.82 13.87 -9.12
N ILE A 131 -6.09 14.81 -10.03
CA ILE A 131 -5.23 15.09 -11.18
C ILE A 131 -3.81 15.46 -10.71
N LEU A 132 -3.68 16.32 -9.70
CA LEU A 132 -2.37 16.74 -9.18
C LEU A 132 -1.59 15.55 -8.60
N LEU A 133 -2.23 14.72 -7.78
CA LEU A 133 -1.60 13.55 -7.17
C LEU A 133 -1.18 12.52 -8.22
N ILE A 134 -2.05 12.19 -9.18
CA ILE A 134 -1.71 11.27 -10.28
C ILE A 134 -0.60 11.85 -11.16
N SER A 135 -0.65 13.14 -11.47
CA SER A 135 0.39 13.80 -12.27
C SER A 135 1.74 13.75 -11.56
N LEU A 136 1.78 14.04 -10.26
CA LEU A 136 2.99 13.91 -9.44
C LEU A 136 3.51 12.47 -9.44
N PHE A 137 2.63 11.49 -9.27
CA PHE A 137 2.98 10.08 -9.34
C PHE A 137 3.64 9.70 -10.66
N LEU A 138 3.05 10.11 -11.80
CA LEU A 138 3.59 9.85 -13.13
C LEU A 138 4.96 10.54 -13.32
N ILE A 139 5.12 11.78 -12.86
CA ILE A 139 6.40 12.51 -12.92
C ILE A 139 7.48 11.76 -12.14
N LEU A 140 7.19 11.33 -10.90
CA LEU A 140 8.14 10.60 -10.05
C LEU A 140 8.54 9.25 -10.66
N ILE A 141 7.59 8.57 -11.30
CA ILE A 141 7.83 7.34 -12.06
C ILE A 141 8.77 7.59 -13.24
N ILE A 142 8.49 8.59 -14.07
CA ILE A 142 9.33 8.92 -15.23
C ILE A 142 10.74 9.30 -14.76
N HIS A 143 10.85 10.08 -13.69
CA HIS A 143 12.13 10.44 -13.09
C HIS A 143 12.91 9.22 -12.58
N SER A 144 12.22 8.30 -11.88
CA SER A 144 12.82 7.06 -11.38
C SER A 144 13.36 6.17 -12.52
N LYS A 145 12.59 6.05 -13.62
CA LYS A 145 13.00 5.33 -14.83
C LYS A 145 14.29 5.89 -15.44
N ASN A 146 14.45 7.21 -15.48
CA ASN A 146 15.62 7.83 -16.13
C ASN A 146 16.91 7.69 -15.29
N ASN A 147 16.78 7.45 -13.98
CA ASN A 147 17.90 7.38 -13.02
C ASN A 147 18.18 5.95 -12.51
N ASN A 148 17.94 4.95 -13.35
CA ASN A 148 17.69 3.56 -12.94
C ASN A 148 18.90 2.79 -12.38
N HIS A 149 18.65 2.11 -11.25
CA HIS A 149 19.27 0.83 -10.88
C HIS A 149 18.22 -0.08 -10.20
N PHE A 150 16.97 -0.14 -10.67
CA PHE A 150 16.07 -1.21 -10.21
C PHE A 150 16.54 -2.55 -10.79
N LYS A 151 17.15 -3.40 -9.95
CA LYS A 151 17.36 -4.81 -10.27
C LYS A 151 16.01 -5.51 -10.28
N ILE A 152 15.33 -5.54 -11.41
CA ILE A 152 14.04 -6.23 -11.48
C ILE A 152 14.28 -7.73 -11.37
N ILE A 153 13.61 -8.38 -10.42
CA ILE A 153 13.57 -9.83 -10.33
C ILE A 153 13.01 -10.31 -11.66
N LYS A 154 13.79 -11.08 -12.42
CA LYS A 154 13.34 -11.67 -13.68
C LYS A 154 12.16 -12.59 -13.38
N GLN A 155 10.94 -12.08 -13.52
CA GLN A 155 9.76 -12.82 -13.16
C GLN A 155 9.52 -13.87 -14.24
N ILE A 156 9.59 -15.14 -13.84
CA ILE A 156 9.19 -16.26 -14.67
C ILE A 156 7.66 -16.20 -14.74
N SER A 157 7.15 -15.49 -15.73
CA SER A 157 5.72 -15.40 -15.99
C SER A 157 5.27 -16.72 -16.65
N PRO A 158 4.13 -17.30 -16.23
CA PRO A 158 3.55 -18.46 -16.90
C PRO A 158 3.25 -18.17 -18.38
N PRO A 159 3.01 -19.20 -19.20
CA PRO A 159 2.50 -18.98 -20.55
C PRO A 159 1.20 -18.19 -20.49
N PHE A 160 1.08 -17.19 -21.37
CA PHE A 160 -0.09 -16.32 -21.41
C PHE A 160 -1.36 -17.13 -21.73
N ASN A 161 -2.40 -16.91 -20.93
CA ASN A 161 -3.72 -17.47 -21.12
C ASN A 161 -4.78 -16.39 -20.84
N LEU A 162 -5.49 -15.99 -21.90
CA LEU A 162 -6.54 -14.96 -21.82
C LEU A 162 -7.68 -15.36 -20.87
N GLY A 163 -8.07 -16.64 -20.83
CA GLY A 163 -9.10 -17.13 -19.92
C GLY A 163 -8.71 -16.98 -18.45
N ILE A 164 -7.45 -17.28 -18.12
CA ILE A 164 -6.92 -17.10 -16.75
C ILE A 164 -6.85 -15.60 -16.40
N LEU A 165 -6.40 -14.74 -17.33
CA LEU A 165 -6.36 -13.30 -17.11
C LEU A 165 -7.75 -12.74 -16.79
N LEU A 166 -8.75 -13.09 -17.60
CA LEU A 166 -10.13 -12.63 -17.42
C LEU A 166 -10.75 -13.19 -16.14
N LEU A 167 -10.52 -14.47 -15.83
CA LEU A 167 -11.03 -15.10 -14.63
C LEU A 167 -10.41 -14.47 -13.36
N ALA A 168 -9.11 -14.18 -13.37
CA ALA A 168 -8.44 -13.48 -12.29
C ALA A 168 -9.00 -12.07 -12.10
N LEU A 169 -9.23 -11.32 -13.19
CA LEU A 169 -9.86 -10.01 -13.12
C LEU A 169 -11.28 -10.07 -12.53
N ILE A 170 -12.09 -11.05 -12.95
CA ILE A 170 -13.44 -11.27 -12.41
C ILE A 170 -13.36 -11.52 -10.91
N PHE A 171 -12.54 -12.49 -10.47
CA PHE A 171 -12.41 -12.80 -9.04
C PHE A 171 -11.90 -11.60 -8.24
N LEU A 172 -10.91 -10.86 -8.76
CA LEU A 172 -10.36 -9.66 -8.13
C LEU A 172 -11.45 -8.61 -7.87
N ILE A 173 -12.26 -8.32 -8.88
CA ILE A 173 -13.34 -7.33 -8.79
C ILE A 173 -14.43 -7.81 -7.82
N PHE A 174 -14.92 -9.04 -7.97
CA PHE A 174 -16.00 -9.55 -7.12
C PHE A 174 -15.58 -9.74 -5.67
N SER A 175 -14.38 -10.26 -5.40
CA SER A 175 -13.91 -10.46 -4.03
C SER A 175 -13.64 -9.12 -3.34
N GLY A 176 -13.13 -8.12 -4.06
CA GLY A 176 -12.97 -6.75 -3.53
C GLY A 176 -14.30 -6.15 -3.11
N LYS A 177 -15.33 -6.25 -3.97
CA LYS A 177 -16.68 -5.80 -3.66
C LYS A 177 -17.26 -6.53 -2.45
N ILE A 178 -17.21 -7.87 -2.44
CA ILE A 178 -17.73 -8.68 -1.33
C ILE A 178 -17.02 -8.33 -0.03
N CYS A 179 -15.70 -8.19 -0.04
CA CYS A 179 -14.92 -7.81 1.13
C CYS A 179 -15.39 -6.48 1.73
N VAL A 180 -15.47 -5.44 0.89
CA VAL A 180 -15.90 -4.10 1.31
C VAL A 180 -17.35 -4.13 1.83
N ASP A 181 -18.27 -4.77 1.11
CA ASP A 181 -19.68 -4.88 1.52
C ASP A 181 -19.81 -5.56 2.90
N GLN A 182 -19.06 -6.64 3.14
CA GLN A 182 -19.09 -7.33 4.43
C GLN A 182 -18.44 -6.53 5.56
N ILE A 183 -17.39 -5.76 5.28
CA ILE A 183 -16.80 -4.83 6.26
C ILE A 183 -17.82 -3.76 6.65
N ILE A 184 -18.55 -3.19 5.70
CA ILE A 184 -19.61 -2.19 5.95
C ILE A 184 -20.74 -2.81 6.79
N ILE A 185 -21.17 -4.03 6.45
CA ILE A 185 -22.19 -4.76 7.24
C ILE A 185 -21.68 -5.01 8.66
N LEU A 186 -20.41 -5.39 8.83
CA LEU A 186 -19.80 -5.60 10.14
C LEU A 186 -19.76 -4.31 10.96
N ALA A 187 -19.34 -3.19 10.37
CA ALA A 187 -19.32 -1.87 10.99
C ALA A 187 -20.70 -1.51 11.55
N LYS A 188 -21.74 -1.64 10.72
CA LYS A 188 -23.13 -1.33 11.09
C LYS A 188 -23.68 -2.28 12.17
N THR A 189 -23.40 -3.58 12.04
CA THR A 189 -23.93 -4.61 12.96
C THR A 189 -23.39 -4.46 14.37
N PHE A 190 -22.09 -4.12 14.50
CA PHE A 190 -21.42 -4.00 15.79
C PHE A 190 -21.26 -2.55 16.26
N ASN A 191 -21.79 -1.58 15.50
CA ASN A 191 -21.62 -0.15 15.74
C ASN A 191 -20.14 0.25 15.93
N ILE A 192 -19.28 -0.30 15.09
CA ILE A 192 -17.83 -0.02 15.05
C ILE A 192 -17.57 0.95 13.91
N SER A 193 -16.67 1.92 14.11
CA SER A 193 -16.32 2.84 13.02
C SER A 193 -15.72 2.08 11.83
N GLU A 194 -16.09 2.53 10.64
CA GLU A 194 -15.54 1.99 9.41
C GLU A 194 -14.03 2.16 9.34
N SER A 195 -13.50 3.30 9.82
CA SER A 195 -12.06 3.56 9.88
C SER A 195 -11.28 2.50 10.66
N ILE A 196 -11.83 1.99 11.77
CA ILE A 196 -11.16 0.94 12.56
C ILE A 196 -11.14 -0.36 11.78
N LEU A 197 -12.24 -0.77 11.16
CA LEU A 197 -12.22 -1.99 10.35
C LEU A 197 -11.32 -1.84 9.12
N GLY A 198 -11.23 -0.64 8.55
CA GLY A 198 -10.28 -0.32 7.48
C GLY A 198 -8.83 -0.48 7.92
N TYR A 199 -8.45 0.01 9.10
CA TYR A 199 -7.09 -0.19 9.65
C TYR A 199 -6.80 -1.67 9.99
N PHE A 200 -7.72 -2.35 10.67
CA PHE A 200 -7.46 -3.67 11.27
C PHE A 200 -7.66 -4.84 10.30
N LEU A 201 -8.64 -4.75 9.42
CA LEU A 201 -8.99 -5.85 8.51
C LEU A 201 -8.52 -5.57 7.09
N LEU A 202 -8.88 -4.40 6.56
CA LEU A 202 -8.65 -4.11 5.16
C LEU A 202 -7.17 -3.84 4.89
N ALA A 203 -6.59 -2.80 5.50
CA ALA A 203 -5.20 -2.41 5.32
C ALA A 203 -4.23 -3.55 5.66
N ALA A 204 -4.41 -4.18 6.82
CA ALA A 204 -3.56 -5.30 7.23
C ALA A 204 -3.68 -6.50 6.29
N GLY A 205 -4.89 -6.77 5.77
CA GLY A 205 -5.14 -7.89 4.86
C GLY A 205 -4.63 -7.65 3.45
N THR A 206 -4.86 -6.46 2.89
CA THR A 206 -4.43 -6.11 1.54
C THR A 206 -2.92 -5.95 1.43
N SER A 207 -2.21 -5.65 2.54
CA SER A 207 -0.74 -5.50 2.55
C SER A 207 0.03 -6.79 2.86
N LEU A 208 -0.66 -7.93 2.95
CA LEU A 208 -0.02 -9.26 3.00
C LEU A 208 0.82 -9.62 1.75
N PRO A 209 0.39 -9.30 0.50
CA PRO A 209 1.22 -9.48 -0.68
C PRO A 209 2.58 -8.78 -0.54
N GLU A 210 2.59 -7.52 -0.08
CA GLU A 210 3.80 -6.75 0.16
C GLU A 210 4.71 -7.44 1.18
N LEU A 211 4.16 -8.01 2.25
CA LEU A 211 4.95 -8.76 3.23
C LEU A 211 5.62 -9.97 2.58
N VAL A 212 4.87 -10.74 1.79
CA VAL A 212 5.37 -11.95 1.12
C VAL A 212 6.42 -11.61 0.08
N THR A 213 6.18 -10.64 -0.81
CA THR A 213 7.13 -10.25 -1.86
C THR A 213 8.42 -9.69 -1.26
N THR A 214 8.29 -8.84 -0.24
CA THR A 214 9.44 -8.26 0.45
C THR A 214 10.25 -9.33 1.21
N TRP A 215 9.57 -10.28 1.88
CA TRP A 215 10.24 -11.41 2.55
C TRP A 215 11.05 -12.27 1.56
N VAL A 216 10.47 -12.57 0.40
CA VAL A 216 11.14 -13.34 -0.66
C VAL A 216 12.38 -12.60 -1.18
N ALA A 217 12.30 -11.29 -1.39
CA ALA A 217 13.44 -10.47 -1.81
C ALA A 217 14.59 -10.52 -0.78
N ILE A 218 14.27 -10.35 0.50
CA ILE A 218 15.28 -10.44 1.59
C ILE A 218 15.92 -11.83 1.67
N LYS A 219 15.13 -12.91 1.49
CA LYS A 219 15.67 -14.28 1.47
C LYS A 219 16.64 -14.51 0.30
N LYS A 220 16.43 -13.83 -0.83
CA LYS A 220 17.33 -13.83 -1.99
C LYS A 220 18.53 -12.89 -1.85
N ARG A 221 18.68 -12.19 -0.71
CA ARG A 221 19.69 -11.14 -0.46
C ARG A 221 19.57 -9.96 -1.42
N GLU A 222 18.35 -9.68 -1.87
CA GLU A 222 18.01 -8.54 -2.72
C GLU A 222 17.42 -7.40 -1.87
N ASP A 223 18.15 -6.99 -0.83
CA ASP A 223 17.69 -6.03 0.19
C ASP A 223 17.24 -4.68 -0.43
N GLU A 224 17.85 -4.26 -1.55
CA GLU A 224 17.45 -3.05 -2.30
C GLU A 224 16.00 -3.13 -2.79
N LEU A 225 15.60 -4.30 -3.26
CA LEU A 225 14.25 -4.53 -3.80
C LEU A 225 13.21 -4.62 -2.71
N ALA A 226 13.62 -5.05 -1.52
CA ALA A 226 12.75 -5.15 -0.37
C ALA A 226 12.24 -3.77 0.07
N LEU A 227 13.14 -2.81 0.32
CA LEU A 227 12.72 -1.44 0.67
C LEU A 227 12.08 -0.71 -0.50
N GLY A 228 12.58 -0.93 -1.72
CA GLY A 228 11.98 -0.36 -2.93
C GLY A 228 10.51 -0.76 -3.10
N ASN A 229 10.15 -2.01 -2.81
CA ASN A 229 8.77 -2.48 -2.86
C ASN A 229 7.87 -1.76 -1.84
N ILE A 230 8.33 -1.65 -0.58
CA ILE A 230 7.60 -0.96 0.50
C ILE A 230 7.40 0.52 0.19
N LEU A 231 8.46 1.22 -0.19
CA LEU A 231 8.43 2.66 -0.47
C LEU A 231 7.68 2.97 -1.78
N GLY A 232 7.73 2.06 -2.76
CA GLY A 232 6.97 2.16 -4.00
C GLY A 232 5.47 1.98 -3.77
N SER A 233 5.07 0.96 -3.01
CA SER A 233 3.68 0.72 -2.61
C SER A 233 3.10 1.91 -1.84
N ASN A 234 3.87 2.49 -0.91
CA ASN A 234 3.45 3.68 -0.18
C ASN A 234 3.21 4.88 -1.09
N LEU A 235 4.12 5.13 -2.03
CA LEU A 235 3.97 6.21 -3.00
C LEU A 235 2.76 5.99 -3.91
N PHE A 236 2.53 4.75 -4.36
CA PHE A 236 1.35 4.35 -5.13
C PHE A 236 0.06 4.61 -4.35
N ASN A 237 0.03 4.19 -3.09
CA ASN A 237 -1.10 4.35 -2.20
C ASN A 237 -1.43 5.84 -1.97
N LEU A 238 -0.41 6.65 -1.63
CA LEU A 238 -0.58 8.06 -1.31
C LEU A 238 -0.94 8.95 -2.52
N LEU A 239 -0.39 8.65 -3.69
CA LEU A 239 -0.59 9.50 -4.86
C LEU A 239 -1.61 8.92 -5.83
N PHE A 240 -1.43 7.66 -6.26
CA PHE A 240 -2.28 7.07 -7.27
C PHE A 240 -3.62 6.62 -6.72
N ILE A 241 -3.65 5.82 -5.63
CA ILE A 241 -4.92 5.28 -5.12
C ILE A 241 -5.80 6.39 -4.55
N PHE A 242 -5.26 7.30 -3.73
CA PHE A 242 -6.01 8.48 -3.32
C PHE A 242 -6.45 9.30 -4.54
N GLY A 243 -5.54 9.56 -5.48
CA GLY A 243 -5.83 10.35 -6.65
C GLY A 243 -6.98 9.79 -7.50
N ILE A 244 -6.94 8.51 -7.86
CA ILE A 244 -7.97 7.86 -8.67
C ILE A 244 -9.31 7.74 -7.92
N SER A 245 -9.26 7.54 -6.60
CA SER A 245 -10.48 7.46 -5.77
C SER A 245 -11.26 8.78 -5.77
N THR A 246 -10.60 9.93 -5.93
CA THR A 246 -11.30 11.23 -6.02
C THR A 246 -12.15 11.41 -7.27
N PHE A 247 -11.86 10.67 -8.35
CA PHE A 247 -12.69 10.68 -9.57
C PHE A 247 -14.00 9.90 -9.38
N VAL A 248 -14.00 8.94 -8.45
CA VAL A 248 -15.23 8.24 -8.04
C VAL A 248 -16.06 9.15 -7.14
N ARG A 249 -15.43 9.76 -6.13
CA ARG A 249 -16.09 10.62 -5.15
C ARG A 249 -15.09 11.53 -4.42
N PRO A 250 -15.46 12.79 -4.07
CA PRO A 250 -14.66 13.60 -3.15
C PRO A 250 -14.44 12.90 -1.80
N LEU A 251 -13.18 12.81 -1.36
CA LEU A 251 -12.81 12.13 -0.11
C LEU A 251 -12.79 13.12 1.05
N LYS A 252 -13.56 12.89 2.10
CA LYS A 252 -13.58 13.75 3.29
C LYS A 252 -12.62 13.21 4.35
N PHE A 253 -11.58 13.98 4.64
CA PHE A 253 -10.54 13.69 5.63
C PHE A 253 -10.88 14.22 7.03
N GLU A 254 -12.12 14.63 7.29
CA GLU A 254 -12.58 15.06 8.60
C GLU A 254 -12.31 13.95 9.64
N GLY A 255 -11.61 14.28 10.72
CA GLY A 255 -11.22 13.32 11.77
C GLY A 255 -9.92 12.54 11.53
N PHE A 256 -9.30 12.62 10.33
CA PHE A 256 -8.06 11.91 10.00
C PHE A 256 -6.77 12.72 10.23
N GLY A 257 -6.86 13.94 10.77
CA GLY A 257 -5.69 14.79 11.03
C GLY A 257 -4.63 14.11 11.92
N TYR A 258 -5.07 13.46 13.00
CA TYR A 258 -4.17 12.67 13.86
C TYR A 258 -3.51 11.50 13.13
N ASP A 259 -4.24 10.86 12.22
CA ASP A 259 -3.75 9.68 11.51
C ASP A 259 -2.67 10.08 10.48
N LEU A 260 -2.85 11.22 9.82
CA LEU A 260 -1.83 11.81 8.96
C LEU A 260 -0.60 12.30 9.73
N ILE A 261 -0.78 12.88 10.93
CA ILE A 261 0.34 13.25 11.82
C ILE A 261 1.11 12.00 12.24
N PHE A 262 0.40 10.93 12.61
CA PHE A 262 1.01 9.66 12.99
C PHE A 262 1.80 9.03 11.84
N LEU A 263 1.23 9.03 10.62
CA LEU A 263 1.94 8.56 9.43
C LEU A 263 3.18 9.41 9.12
N THR A 264 3.10 10.74 9.30
CA THR A 264 4.25 11.64 9.14
C THR A 264 5.34 11.30 10.15
N GLY A 265 4.99 11.16 11.43
CA GLY A 265 5.92 10.75 12.48
C GLY A 265 6.54 9.38 12.21
N THR A 266 5.77 8.45 11.65
CA THR A 266 6.25 7.12 11.23
C THR A 266 7.27 7.22 10.11
N MET A 267 6.99 7.97 9.05
CA MET A 267 7.96 8.18 7.95
C MET A 267 9.24 8.86 8.43
N LEU A 268 9.13 9.84 9.32
CA LEU A 268 10.28 10.49 9.93
C LEU A 268 11.08 9.53 10.83
N ALA A 269 10.42 8.68 11.61
CA ALA A 269 11.09 7.66 12.42
C ALA A 269 11.84 6.66 11.54
N VAL A 270 11.24 6.20 10.44
CA VAL A 270 11.89 5.34 9.44
C VAL A 270 13.11 6.03 8.83
N TYR A 271 12.99 7.31 8.46
CA TYR A 271 14.13 8.09 7.94
C TYR A 271 15.26 8.23 8.97
N ILE A 272 14.94 8.56 10.22
CA ILE A 272 15.92 8.68 11.30
C ILE A 272 16.61 7.34 11.56
N PHE A 273 15.85 6.24 11.65
CA PHE A 273 16.41 4.90 11.80
C PHE A 273 17.28 4.52 10.61
N ALA A 274 16.92 4.94 9.40
CA ALA A 274 17.71 4.68 8.22
C ALA A 274 19.06 5.38 8.22
N VAL A 275 19.11 6.63 8.70
CA VAL A 275 20.34 7.44 8.80
C VAL A 275 21.21 7.03 9.99
N THR A 276 20.59 6.73 11.14
CA THR A 276 21.29 6.46 12.41
C THR A 276 21.63 4.98 12.61
N GLY A 277 20.99 4.09 11.85
CA GLY A 277 21.21 2.65 11.92
C GLY A 277 22.67 2.28 11.67
N LYS A 278 23.20 1.34 12.47
CA LYS A 278 24.60 0.91 12.33
C LYS A 278 24.87 0.43 10.91
N LYS A 279 25.84 1.06 10.23
CA LYS A 279 26.21 0.77 8.83
C LYS A 279 25.05 0.90 7.84
N TYR A 280 24.09 1.80 8.08
CA TYR A 280 22.88 1.96 7.25
C TYR A 280 22.12 0.64 7.12
N SER A 281 21.65 0.10 8.24
CA SER A 281 20.86 -1.14 8.26
C SER A 281 19.72 -1.04 9.26
N PHE A 282 18.62 -1.70 8.96
CA PHE A 282 17.58 -1.98 9.95
C PHE A 282 18.02 -3.21 10.75
N SER A 283 18.29 -3.03 12.04
CA SER A 283 18.59 -4.13 12.95
C SER A 283 17.35 -4.57 13.70
N LYS A 284 17.48 -5.62 14.51
CA LYS A 284 16.40 -6.12 15.38
C LYS A 284 15.85 -5.03 16.31
N LYS A 285 16.69 -4.06 16.72
CA LYS A 285 16.27 -2.97 17.61
C LYS A 285 15.31 -2.01 16.91
N GLU A 286 15.67 -1.53 15.73
CA GLU A 286 14.80 -0.67 14.92
C GLU A 286 13.53 -1.44 14.53
N GLY A 287 13.66 -2.74 14.22
CA GLY A 287 12.51 -3.61 13.94
C GLY A 287 11.52 -3.71 15.10
N LEU A 288 12.01 -3.94 16.32
CA LEU A 288 11.17 -3.95 17.53
C LEU A 288 10.52 -2.59 17.80
N SER A 289 11.26 -1.49 17.61
CA SER A 289 10.71 -0.13 17.73
C SER A 289 9.59 0.13 16.72
N LEU A 290 9.75 -0.29 15.47
CA LEU A 290 8.74 -0.15 14.43
C LEU A 290 7.49 -1.00 14.72
N LEU A 291 7.65 -2.23 15.20
CA LEU A 291 6.51 -3.03 15.65
C LEU A 291 5.79 -2.37 16.84
N PHE A 292 6.55 -1.81 17.79
CA PHE A 292 5.95 -1.06 18.89
C PHE A 292 5.14 0.14 18.38
N ILE A 293 5.66 0.91 17.42
CA ILE A 293 4.92 2.00 16.78
C ILE A 293 3.64 1.49 16.10
N TYR A 294 3.69 0.36 15.40
CA TYR A 294 2.49 -0.26 14.81
C TYR A 294 1.45 -0.63 15.87
N PHE A 295 1.86 -1.34 16.93
CA PHE A 295 0.93 -1.73 17.99
C PHE A 295 0.37 -0.53 18.75
N LEU A 296 1.18 0.52 18.96
CA LEU A 296 0.73 1.77 19.53
C LEU A 296 -0.32 2.44 18.64
N PHE A 297 -0.10 2.50 17.33
CA PHE A 297 -1.10 3.00 16.38
C PHE A 297 -2.42 2.26 16.51
N MET A 298 -2.38 0.93 16.42
CA MET A 298 -3.58 0.09 16.51
C MET A 298 -4.30 0.27 17.85
N LEU A 299 -3.55 0.34 18.96
CA LEU A 299 -4.12 0.59 20.28
C LEU A 299 -4.80 1.97 20.35
N LEU A 300 -4.16 3.02 19.83
CA LEU A 300 -4.75 4.37 19.81
C LEU A 300 -6.03 4.42 18.98
N GLN A 301 -6.07 3.76 17.82
CA GLN A 301 -7.31 3.67 17.02
C GLN A 301 -8.38 2.88 17.76
N PHE A 302 -8.02 1.79 18.42
CA PHE A 302 -8.97 1.02 19.23
C PHE A 302 -9.50 1.82 20.42
N LEU A 303 -8.70 2.68 21.05
CA LEU A 303 -9.16 3.51 22.17
C LEU A 303 -10.12 4.63 21.72
N LYS A 304 -10.02 5.10 20.47
CA LYS A 304 -11.01 6.04 19.88
C LYS A 304 -12.43 5.44 19.81
N LEU A 305 -12.63 4.12 19.92
CA LEU A 305 -13.98 3.51 20.03
C LEU A 305 -14.73 3.89 21.31
N LYS A 306 -14.00 4.27 22.38
CA LYS A 306 -14.56 4.40 23.72
C LYS A 306 -14.82 5.85 24.16
N LEU A 307 -14.47 6.82 23.32
CA LEU A 307 -14.66 8.25 23.53
C LEU A 307 -15.70 8.78 22.54
#